data_AF-A0AA39IZW2-F1
#
_entry.id   AF-A0AA39IZW2-F1
#
_cell.length_a   1.000
_cell.length_b   1.000
_cell.length_c   1.000
_cell.angle_alpha   90.00
_cell.angle_beta   90.00
_cell.angle_gamma   90.00
#
_symmetry.space_group_name_H-M   'P 1'
#
loop_
_entity.id
_entity.type
_entity.pdbx_description
1 polymer ?
#
loop_
_entity_poly.entity_id
_entity_poly.type
_entity_poly.pdbx_seq_one_letter_code
_entity_poly.pdbx_strand_id
1 'polypeptide(L)'
;MGTLITGGLSIVLVGNSEVWRALRKATHTMLATQLSLQHLVIQKAEAAQLMYDILRSPEAFFTHIRRYSNSVILSVLNGKRCPRYEFPEAKAFYTVNRLWNHAPEPGAHPPLDLLPFLSYLPGSWKDLASRLGHYSASCTLVYSMKAAKTTKSRYH
;
A
#
# COMPACT_ATOMS: atom_id res chain seq x y z
N MET A 1 -2.50 7.99 17.80
CA MET A 1 -2.94 6.82 17.01
C MET A 1 -1.90 6.23 16.02
N GLY A 2 -1.37 7.00 15.04
CA GLY A 2 -0.57 6.45 13.93
C GLY A 2 0.72 5.67 14.27
N THR A 3 1.49 6.09 15.27
CA THR A 3 2.71 5.37 15.70
C THR A 3 2.41 4.02 16.35
N LEU A 4 1.29 3.92 17.08
CA LEU A 4 0.89 2.69 17.78
C LEU A 4 0.42 1.61 16.79
N ILE A 5 -0.30 2.01 15.75
CA ILE A 5 -0.90 1.06 14.78
C ILE A 5 0.09 0.66 13.68
N THR A 6 1.00 1.56 13.31
CA THR A 6 1.85 1.38 12.11
C THR A 6 3.34 1.33 12.42
N GLY A 7 3.72 1.40 13.70
CA GLY A 7 5.12 1.54 14.11
C GLY A 7 5.78 2.84 13.62
N GLY A 8 4.99 3.83 13.20
CA GLY A 8 5.49 5.10 12.63
C GLY A 8 5.99 5.00 11.19
N LEU A 9 5.70 3.89 10.49
CA LEU A 9 6.22 3.60 9.15
C LEU A 9 5.20 3.87 8.02
N SER A 10 4.01 4.39 8.33
CA SER A 10 3.03 4.79 7.33
C SER A 10 3.09 6.28 7.03
N ILE A 11 3.30 6.64 5.76
CA ILE A 11 3.28 8.04 5.28
C ILE A 11 1.95 8.77 5.56
N VAL A 12 0.84 8.03 5.68
CA VAL A 12 -0.50 8.58 5.87
C VAL A 12 -0.79 8.92 7.33
N LEU A 13 -0.30 8.10 8.27
CA LEU A 13 -0.64 8.21 9.69
C LEU A 13 0.52 8.73 10.56
N VAL A 14 1.75 8.76 10.05
CA VAL A 14 2.89 9.31 10.80
C VAL A 14 2.80 10.85 10.85
N GLY A 15 3.10 11.41 12.02
CA GLY A 15 3.24 12.86 12.18
C GLY A 15 4.44 13.42 11.41
N ASN A 16 4.50 14.75 11.30
CA ASN A 16 5.59 15.47 10.63
C ASN A 16 6.94 15.23 11.34
N SER A 17 7.66 14.22 10.89
CA SER A 17 8.91 13.71 11.45
C SER A 17 9.96 13.54 10.35
N GLU A 18 11.21 13.28 10.73
CA GLU A 18 12.26 12.97 9.74
C GLU A 18 11.94 11.74 8.90
N VAL A 19 11.37 10.70 9.53
CA VAL A 19 10.89 9.49 8.86
C VAL A 19 9.86 9.83 7.79
N TRP A 20 8.89 10.68 8.12
CA TRP A 20 7.89 11.14 7.16
C TRP A 20 8.48 11.92 6.00
N ARG A 21 9.45 12.82 6.27
CA ARG A 21 10.15 13.57 5.22
C ARG A 21 10.88 12.63 4.26
N ALA A 22 11.56 11.61 4.80
CA ALA A 22 12.25 10.59 4.02
C ALA A 22 11.26 9.76 3.18
N LEU A 23 10.18 9.26 3.79
CA LEU A 23 9.12 8.51 3.11
C LEU A 23 8.46 9.33 2.01
N ARG A 24 8.13 10.61 2.28
CA ARG A 24 7.57 11.49 1.24
C ARG A 24 8.55 11.67 0.10
N LYS A 25 9.82 11.97 0.39
CA LYS A 25 10.82 12.18 -0.67
C LYS A 25 10.94 10.94 -1.55
N ALA A 26 11.05 9.75 -0.96
CA ALA A 26 11.09 8.49 -1.71
C ALA A 26 9.83 8.30 -2.58
N THR A 27 8.65 8.46 -1.99
CA THR A 27 7.36 8.30 -2.70
C THR A 27 7.24 9.30 -3.85
N HIS A 28 7.58 10.57 -3.61
CA HIS A 28 7.56 11.62 -4.62
C HIS A 28 8.54 11.34 -5.76
N THR A 29 9.72 10.78 -5.46
CA THR A 29 10.67 10.39 -6.53
C THR A 29 10.15 9.25 -7.39
N MET A 30 9.41 8.30 -6.81
CA MET A 30 8.81 7.18 -7.56
C MET A 30 7.65 7.63 -8.44
N LEU A 31 6.89 8.63 -7.99
CA LEU A 31 5.74 9.20 -8.71
C LEU A 31 6.11 10.44 -9.54
N ALA A 32 7.39 10.79 -9.61
CA ALA A 32 7.85 11.95 -10.36
C ALA A 32 7.48 11.80 -11.84
N THR A 33 7.15 12.93 -12.48
CA THR A 33 6.63 13.00 -13.85
C THR A 33 7.41 12.15 -14.85
N GLN A 34 8.74 12.13 -14.76
CA GLN A 34 9.60 11.37 -15.67
C GLN A 34 9.41 9.84 -15.56
N LEU A 35 9.22 9.31 -14.34
CA LEU A 35 8.92 7.89 -14.13
C LEU A 35 7.46 7.58 -14.46
N SER A 36 6.54 8.52 -14.19
CA SER A 36 5.13 8.39 -14.56
C SER A 36 4.93 8.16 -16.07
N LEU A 37 5.76 8.79 -16.91
CA LEU A 37 5.77 8.53 -18.36
C LEU A 37 6.19 7.09 -18.70
N GLN A 38 7.13 6.50 -17.96
CA GLN A 38 7.51 5.09 -18.14
C GLN A 38 6.39 4.14 -17.70
N HIS A 39 5.63 4.53 -16.68
CA HIS A 39 4.47 3.76 -16.19
C HIS A 39 3.29 3.79 -17.16
N LEU A 40 3.25 4.74 -18.11
CA LEU A 40 2.16 4.89 -19.07
C LEU A 40 2.03 3.69 -20.00
N VAL A 41 3.15 3.05 -20.37
CA VAL A 41 3.14 1.81 -21.17
C VAL A 41 2.45 0.67 -20.41
N ILE A 42 2.75 0.53 -19.12
CA ILE A 42 2.13 -0.45 -18.23
C ILE A 42 0.63 -0.16 -18.09
N GLN A 43 0.27 1.09 -17.80
CA GLN A 43 -1.13 1.49 -17.64
C GLN A 43 -1.94 1.23 -18.93
N LYS A 44 -1.38 1.53 -20.11
CA LYS A 44 -2.04 1.23 -21.39
C LYS A 44 -2.24 -0.27 -21.61
N ALA A 45 -1.22 -1.09 -21.31
CA ALA A 45 -1.33 -2.54 -21.45
C ALA A 45 -2.40 -3.13 -20.52
N GLU A 46 -2.43 -2.69 -19.26
CA GLU A 46 -3.44 -3.16 -18.30
C GLU A 46 -4.84 -2.60 -18.61
N ALA A 47 -4.94 -1.38 -19.15
CA ALA A 47 -6.21 -0.78 -19.56
C ALA A 47 -6.81 -1.51 -20.76
N ALA A 48 -5.98 -1.91 -21.75
CA ALA A 48 -6.43 -2.74 -22.86
C ALA A 48 -7.01 -4.07 -22.36
N GLN A 49 -6.36 -4.69 -21.38
CA GLN A 49 -6.87 -5.91 -20.77
C GLN A 49 -8.15 -5.68 -19.96
N LEU A 50 -8.24 -4.58 -19.19
CA LEU A 50 -9.45 -4.20 -18.47
C LEU A 50 -10.66 -4.05 -19.41
N MET A 51 -10.47 -3.36 -20.54
CA MET A 51 -11.53 -3.20 -21.55
C MET A 51 -11.96 -4.55 -22.11
N TYR A 52 -11.02 -5.44 -22.41
CA TYR A 52 -11.32 -6.80 -22.87
C TYR A 52 -12.11 -7.61 -21.82
N ASP A 53 -11.71 -7.55 -20.56
CA ASP A 53 -12.34 -8.28 -19.46
C ASP A 53 -13.77 -7.75 -19.20
N ILE A 54 -13.98 -6.43 -19.24
CA ILE A 54 -15.31 -5.82 -19.12
C ILE A 54 -16.23 -6.20 -20.29
N LEU A 55 -15.71 -6.23 -21.52
CA LEU A 55 -16.48 -6.66 -22.69
C LEU A 55 -16.93 -8.12 -22.58
N ARG A 56 -16.12 -8.97 -21.94
CA ARG A 56 -16.38 -10.41 -21.84
C ARG A 56 -17.26 -10.79 -20.65
N SER A 57 -17.17 -10.08 -19.54
CA SER A 57 -17.97 -10.31 -18.33
C SER A 57 -18.27 -9.00 -17.59
N PRO A 58 -19.23 -8.19 -18.08
CA PRO A 58 -19.57 -6.91 -17.48
C PRO A 58 -20.11 -7.03 -16.05
N GLU A 59 -20.73 -8.16 -15.69
CA GLU A 59 -21.21 -8.46 -14.34
C GLU A 59 -20.09 -8.48 -13.29
N ALA A 60 -18.86 -8.74 -13.70
CA ALA A 60 -17.68 -8.78 -12.84
C ALA A 60 -16.89 -7.46 -12.82
N PHE A 61 -17.51 -6.34 -13.20
CA PHE A 61 -16.88 -5.01 -13.34
C PHE A 61 -15.93 -4.63 -12.18
N PHE A 62 -16.40 -4.73 -10.94
CA PHE A 62 -15.58 -4.39 -9.77
C PHE A 62 -14.35 -5.29 -9.61
N THR A 63 -14.48 -6.57 -9.94
CA THR A 63 -13.36 -7.52 -9.89
C THR A 63 -12.30 -7.18 -10.94
N HIS A 64 -12.73 -6.76 -12.14
CA HIS A 64 -11.84 -6.36 -13.22
C HIS A 64 -11.07 -5.08 -12.88
N ILE A 65 -11.74 -4.07 -12.32
CA ILE A 65 -11.08 -2.84 -11.83
C ILE A 65 -10.05 -3.18 -10.75
N ARG A 66 -10.42 -4.02 -9.79
CA ARG A 66 -9.53 -4.46 -8.71
C ARG A 66 -8.28 -5.14 -9.24
N ARG A 67 -8.44 -6.01 -10.23
CA ARG A 67 -7.34 -6.69 -10.93
C ARG A 67 -6.46 -5.71 -11.69
N TYR A 68 -7.05 -4.76 -12.43
CA TYR A 68 -6.34 -3.67 -13.11
C TYR A 68 -5.45 -2.88 -12.14
N SER A 69 -6.02 -2.34 -11.06
CA SER A 69 -5.29 -1.55 -10.08
C SER A 69 -4.12 -2.33 -9.46
N ASN A 70 -4.35 -3.59 -9.08
CA ASN A 70 -3.30 -4.45 -8.53
C ASN A 70 -2.20 -4.73 -9.55
N SER A 71 -2.55 -5.00 -10.81
CA SER A 71 -1.58 -5.30 -11.86
C SER A 71 -0.68 -4.10 -12.15
N VAL A 72 -1.24 -2.89 -12.20
CA VAL A 72 -0.48 -1.65 -12.35
C VAL A 72 0.46 -1.44 -11.17
N ILE A 73 -0.04 -1.50 -9.94
CA ILE A 73 0.77 -1.27 -8.73
C ILE A 73 1.89 -2.31 -8.60
N LEU A 74 1.59 -3.61 -8.79
CA LEU A 74 2.60 -4.67 -8.71
C LEU A 74 3.63 -4.59 -9.85
N SER A 75 3.24 -4.14 -11.04
CA SER A 75 4.17 -3.93 -12.13
C SER A 75 5.10 -2.75 -11.83
N VAL A 76 4.55 -1.64 -11.31
CA VAL A 76 5.32 -0.45 -10.93
C VAL A 76 6.24 -0.72 -9.74
N LEU A 77 5.81 -1.51 -8.74
CA LEU A 77 6.57 -1.75 -7.51
C LEU A 77 7.47 -2.99 -7.57
N ASN A 78 7.04 -4.06 -8.20
CA ASN A 78 7.78 -5.33 -8.20
C ASN A 78 8.22 -5.78 -9.61
N GLY A 79 7.81 -5.07 -10.67
CA GLY A 79 8.06 -5.51 -12.05
C GLY A 79 7.27 -6.76 -12.44
N LYS A 80 6.27 -7.16 -11.63
CA LYS A 80 5.46 -8.35 -11.84
C LYS A 80 4.06 -7.96 -12.29
N ARG A 81 3.61 -8.51 -13.41
CA ARG A 81 2.22 -8.37 -13.86
C ARG A 81 1.31 -9.29 -13.06
N CYS A 82 0.07 -8.85 -12.78
CA CYS A 82 -0.96 -9.66 -12.14
C CYS A 82 -1.95 -10.18 -13.20
N PRO A 83 -1.79 -11.40 -13.73
CA PRO A 83 -2.62 -11.87 -14.84
C PRO A 83 -4.06 -12.20 -14.42
N ARG A 84 -4.31 -12.48 -13.13
CA ARG A 84 -5.61 -12.88 -12.58
C ARG A 84 -5.86 -12.20 -11.25
N TYR A 85 -7.12 -11.95 -10.94
CA TYR A 85 -7.52 -11.36 -9.65
C TYR A 85 -7.03 -12.19 -8.45
N GLU A 86 -6.97 -13.52 -8.59
CA GLU A 86 -6.62 -14.44 -7.51
C GLU A 86 -5.12 -14.56 -7.20
N PHE A 87 -4.29 -13.71 -7.80
CA PHE A 87 -2.85 -13.74 -7.60
C PHE A 87 -2.49 -13.62 -6.09
N PRO A 88 -1.61 -14.48 -5.55
CA PRO A 88 -1.32 -14.51 -4.11
C PRO A 88 -0.96 -13.14 -3.53
N GLU A 89 -0.16 -12.37 -4.24
CA GLU A 89 0.24 -11.02 -3.85
C GLU A 89 -0.93 -10.03 -3.84
N ALA A 90 -1.91 -10.19 -4.74
CA ALA A 90 -3.13 -9.39 -4.74
C ALA A 90 -4.04 -9.75 -3.55
N LYS A 91 -4.15 -11.05 -3.20
CA LYS A 91 -4.89 -11.50 -2.01
C LYS A 91 -4.24 -11.00 -0.72
N ALA A 92 -2.91 -11.04 -0.63
CA ALA A 92 -2.17 -10.48 0.48
C ALA A 92 -2.43 -8.98 0.64
N PHE A 93 -2.36 -8.22 -0.46
CA PHE A 93 -2.67 -6.78 -0.45
C PHE A 93 -4.08 -6.50 0.09
N TYR A 94 -5.11 -7.21 -0.39
CA TYR A 94 -6.47 -7.00 0.11
C TYR A 94 -6.66 -7.41 1.57
N THR A 95 -5.95 -8.43 2.03
CA THR A 95 -5.99 -8.84 3.44
C THR A 95 -5.46 -7.72 4.33
N VAL A 96 -4.32 -7.13 3.96
CA VAL A 96 -3.75 -5.98 4.66
C VAL A 96 -4.65 -4.76 4.56
N ASN A 97 -5.21 -4.49 3.37
CA ASN A 97 -6.07 -3.33 3.15
C ASN A 97 -7.35 -3.40 4.00
N ARG A 98 -7.94 -4.60 4.21
CA ARG A 98 -9.09 -4.76 5.10
C ARG A 98 -8.74 -4.44 6.56
N LEU A 99 -7.59 -4.93 7.05
CA LEU A 99 -7.12 -4.59 8.40
C LEU A 99 -6.85 -3.09 8.53
N TRP A 100 -6.26 -2.50 7.49
CA TRP A 100 -5.95 -1.08 7.44
C TRP A 100 -7.21 -0.20 7.48
N ASN A 101 -8.24 -0.56 6.72
CA ASN A 101 -9.51 0.18 6.70
C ASN A 101 -10.30 0.01 8.00
N HIS A 102 -10.20 -1.15 8.65
CA HIS A 102 -10.86 -1.38 9.94
C HIS A 102 -10.19 -0.62 11.08
N ALA A 103 -8.87 -0.43 11.03
CA ALA A 103 -8.12 0.22 12.10
C ALA A 103 -8.61 1.63 12.50
N PRO A 104 -8.95 2.56 11.58
CA PRO A 104 -9.49 3.87 11.94
C PRO A 104 -11.00 3.87 12.23
N GLU A 105 -11.71 2.75 12.07
CA GLU A 105 -13.15 2.72 12.32
C GLU A 105 -13.45 2.93 13.82
N PRO A 106 -14.40 3.81 14.16
CA PRO A 106 -14.85 3.96 15.54
C PRO A 106 -15.32 2.60 16.10
N GLY A 107 -14.70 2.16 17.19
CA GLY A 107 -14.99 0.87 17.84
C GLY A 107 -13.94 -0.22 17.61
N ALA A 108 -13.04 -0.08 16.63
CA ALA A 108 -11.92 -1.02 16.42
C ALA A 108 -10.83 -0.89 17.50
N HIS A 109 -10.71 0.29 18.11
CA HIS A 109 -9.85 0.56 19.25
C HIS A 109 -10.54 1.51 20.24
N PRO A 110 -10.16 1.49 21.54
CA PRO A 110 -10.57 2.52 22.49
C PRO A 110 -10.14 3.91 22.00
N PRO A 111 -10.79 5.01 22.44
CA PRO A 111 -10.42 6.38 22.03
C PRO A 111 -9.10 6.82 22.68
N LEU A 112 -7.98 6.27 22.20
CA LEU A 112 -6.62 6.47 22.72
C LEU A 112 -6.14 7.92 22.59
N ASP A 113 -6.68 8.67 21.61
CA ASP A 113 -6.32 10.07 21.42
C ASP A 113 -7.01 11.00 22.46
N LEU A 114 -8.12 10.55 23.07
CA LEU A 114 -8.81 11.28 24.14
C LEU A 114 -8.40 10.79 25.53
N LEU A 115 -8.16 9.49 25.68
CA LEU A 115 -7.88 8.83 26.96
C LEU A 115 -6.60 7.98 26.86
N PRO A 116 -5.40 8.58 26.97
CA PRO A 116 -4.14 7.90 26.74
C PRO A 116 -3.86 6.73 27.69
N PHE A 117 -4.41 6.77 28.92
CA PHE A 117 -4.24 5.71 29.91
C PHE A 117 -4.90 4.38 29.50
N LEU A 118 -5.84 4.39 28.54
CA LEU A 118 -6.43 3.16 28.00
C LEU A 118 -5.42 2.31 27.22
N SER A 119 -4.26 2.87 26.87
CA SER A 119 -3.17 2.13 26.23
C SER A 119 -2.58 1.00 27.08
N TYR A 120 -2.68 1.09 28.42
CA TYR A 120 -2.18 0.07 29.33
C TYR A 120 -3.08 -1.17 29.38
N LEU A 121 -4.36 -1.05 29.04
CA LEU A 121 -5.31 -2.17 29.10
C LEU A 121 -5.03 -3.22 28.02
N PRO A 122 -5.15 -4.52 28.34
CA PRO A 122 -5.13 -5.56 27.32
C PRO A 122 -6.40 -5.48 26.46
N GLY A 123 -6.28 -5.77 25.16
CA GLY A 123 -7.42 -5.76 24.25
C GLY A 123 -7.06 -6.26 22.86
N SER A 124 -8.07 -6.73 22.11
CA SER A 124 -7.93 -7.23 20.73
C SER A 124 -7.35 -6.19 19.76
N TRP A 125 -7.52 -4.90 20.06
CA TRP A 125 -6.94 -3.80 19.30
C TRP A 125 -5.40 -3.79 19.31
N LYS A 126 -4.76 -4.36 20.34
CA LYS A 126 -3.30 -4.53 20.38
C LYS A 126 -2.84 -5.59 19.37
N ASP A 127 -3.59 -6.68 19.21
CA ASP A 127 -3.31 -7.68 18.17
C ASP A 127 -3.48 -7.08 16.76
N LEU A 128 -4.53 -6.28 16.54
CA LEU A 128 -4.73 -5.53 15.30
C LEU A 128 -3.53 -4.61 15.00
N ALA A 129 -3.08 -3.84 15.99
CA ALA A 129 -1.92 -2.97 15.86
C ALA A 129 -0.63 -3.76 15.59
N SER A 130 -0.40 -4.87 16.28
CA SER A 130 0.75 -5.74 16.05
C SER A 130 0.74 -6.31 14.63
N ARG A 131 -0.39 -6.81 14.14
CA ARG A 131 -0.53 -7.34 12.77
C ARG A 131 -0.24 -6.26 11.72
N LEU A 132 -0.78 -5.06 11.90
CA LEU A 132 -0.53 -3.93 10.99
C LEU A 132 0.93 -3.45 11.03
N GLY A 133 1.58 -3.48 12.19
CA GLY A 133 3.02 -3.20 12.33
C GLY A 133 3.89 -4.15 11.50
N HIS A 134 3.61 -5.46 11.52
CA HIS A 134 4.34 -6.45 10.71
C HIS A 134 4.24 -6.17 9.21
N TYR A 135 3.04 -5.86 8.70
CA TYR A 135 2.85 -5.56 7.28
C TYR A 135 3.44 -4.21 6.86
N SER A 136 3.36 -3.20 7.72
CA SER A 136 3.95 -1.88 7.48
C SER A 136 5.46 -1.96 7.29
N ALA A 137 6.17 -2.75 8.11
CA ALA A 137 7.61 -2.97 7.96
C ALA A 137 7.95 -3.62 6.61
N SER A 138 7.13 -4.59 6.18
CA SER A 138 7.32 -5.28 4.90
C SER A 138 7.08 -4.36 3.69
N CYS A 139 6.08 -3.47 3.76
CA CYS A 139 5.83 -2.48 2.70
C CYS A 139 6.96 -1.44 2.62
N THR A 140 7.42 -0.90 3.75
CA THR A 140 8.49 0.10 3.78
C THR A 140 9.82 -0.45 3.28
N LEU A 141 10.13 -1.74 3.54
CA LEU A 141 11.28 -2.43 2.96
C LEU A 141 11.22 -2.46 1.42
N VAL A 142 10.05 -2.71 0.83
CA VAL A 142 9.88 -2.71 -0.64
C VAL A 142 10.10 -1.30 -1.22
N TYR A 143 9.54 -0.27 -0.57
CA TYR A 143 9.71 1.12 -1.01
C TYR A 143 11.18 1.59 -0.88
N SER A 144 11.86 1.28 0.23
CA SER A 144 13.25 1.68 0.46
C SER A 144 14.26 0.92 -0.41
N MET A 145 14.04 -0.38 -0.64
CA MET A 145 14.88 -1.18 -1.55
C MET A 145 14.79 -0.70 -2.99
N LYS A 146 13.62 -0.23 -3.45
CA LYS A 146 13.46 0.29 -4.80
C LYS A 146 14.03 1.70 -4.96
N ALA A 147 13.85 2.55 -3.95
CA ALA A 147 14.49 3.87 -3.88
C ALA A 147 16.03 3.78 -3.88
N ALA A 148 16.60 2.74 -3.25
CA ALA A 148 18.05 2.47 -3.25
C ALA A 148 18.57 1.96 -4.62
N LYS A 149 17.74 1.21 -5.36
CA LYS A 149 18.11 0.73 -6.71
C LYS A 149 18.04 1.83 -7.77
N THR A 150 17.09 2.76 -7.68
CA THR A 150 16.99 3.91 -8.60
C THR A 150 18.07 4.97 -8.39
N THR A 151 18.69 5.02 -7.20
CA THR A 151 19.86 5.87 -6.95
C THR A 151 21.15 5.26 -7.51
N LYS A 152 21.34 3.94 -7.43
CA LYS A 152 22.51 3.26 -8.03
C LYS A 152 22.53 3.27 -9.57
N SER A 153 21.38 3.22 -10.23
CA SER A 153 21.29 3.27 -11.70
C SER A 153 21.60 4.67 -12.29
N ARG A 154 21.76 5.71 -11.47
CA ARG A 154 22.02 7.08 -11.92
C ARG A 154 23.51 7.45 -11.94
N TYR A 155 24.39 6.49 -11.60
CA TYR A 155 25.85 6.64 -11.55
C TYR A 155 26.62 5.66 -12.46
N HIS A 156 25.93 5.03 -13.42
CA HIS A 156 26.53 4.26 -14.50
C HIS A 156 25.93 4.68 -15.84
#